data_AF-A0A944K6C1-F1
#
_entry.id   AF-A0A944K6C1-F1
#
_cell.length_a   1.000
_cell.length_b   1.000
_cell.length_c   1.000
_cell.angle_alpha   90.00
_cell.angle_beta   90.00
_cell.angle_gamma   90.00
#
_symmetry.space_group_name_H-M   'P 1'
#
loop_
_entity.id
_entity.type
_entity.pdbx_description
1 polymer ?
#
loop_
_entity_poly.entity_id
_entity_poly.type
_entity_poly.pdbx_seq_one_letter_code
_entity_poly.pdbx_strand_id
1 'polypeptide(L)' 'MPNQPKTPISRFRIDAELWSAFGEAVPAGTDRSDVLRRFVAYYCQRPGAELPERPPAGAWSTRTE' A
#
# COMPACT_ATOMS: atom_id res chain seq x y z
N MET A 1 20.13 17.68 -10.99
CA MET A 1 20.88 16.72 -10.15
C MET A 1 20.13 15.39 -10.14
N PRO A 2 20.79 14.24 -10.33
CA PRO A 2 20.10 13.01 -10.74
C PRO A 2 19.61 12.11 -9.57
N ASN A 3 19.23 12.67 -8.42
CA ASN A 3 18.66 11.91 -7.28
C ASN A 3 17.74 12.80 -6.42
N GLN A 4 16.69 13.36 -7.01
CA GLN A 4 15.68 14.09 -6.22
C GLN A 4 14.71 13.07 -5.61
N PRO A 5 14.54 13.00 -4.28
CA PRO A 5 13.55 12.12 -3.67
C PRO A 5 12.16 12.57 -4.13
N LYS A 6 11.43 11.66 -4.80
CA LYS A 6 10.20 11.98 -5.55
C LYS A 6 9.02 12.41 -4.65
N THR A 7 9.07 12.15 -3.34
CA THR A 7 8.07 12.56 -2.35
C THR A 7 8.69 12.55 -0.94
N PRO A 8 8.36 13.50 -0.04
CA PRO A 8 8.75 13.41 1.36
C PRO A 8 8.15 12.17 2.06
N ILE A 9 8.89 11.63 3.04
CA ILE A 9 8.44 10.47 3.82
C ILE A 9 7.39 10.89 4.86
N SER A 10 6.23 10.23 4.82
CA SER A 10 5.21 10.31 5.88
C SER A 10 5.25 9.05 6.73
N ARG A 11 5.17 9.19 8.07
CA ARG A 11 5.17 8.05 9.00
C ARG A 11 3.74 7.57 9.24
N PHE A 12 3.53 6.26 9.20
CA PHE A 12 2.27 5.59 9.51
C PHE A 12 2.53 4.49 10.55
N ARG A 13 1.64 4.34 11.52
CA ARG A 13 1.75 3.29 12.55
C ARG A 13 0.95 2.08 12.10
N ILE A 14 1.60 0.92 12.11
CA ILE A 14 1.02 -0.36 11.75
C ILE A 14 1.76 -1.45 12.51
N ASP A 15 1.05 -2.52 12.86
CA ASP A 15 1.67 -3.70 13.45
C ASP A 15 2.65 -4.36 12.45
N ALA A 16 3.74 -4.94 12.97
CA ALA A 16 4.80 -5.51 12.14
C ALA A 16 4.33 -6.73 11.33
N GLU A 17 3.50 -7.59 11.92
CA GLU A 17 2.91 -8.75 11.25
C GLU A 17 2.02 -8.28 10.11
N LEU A 18 1.15 -7.30 10.37
CA LEU A 18 0.27 -6.73 9.36
C LEU A 18 1.04 -6.02 8.23
N TRP A 19 2.16 -5.37 8.55
CA TRP A 19 3.02 -4.74 7.55
C TRP A 19 3.72 -5.76 6.63
N SER A 20 4.13 -6.91 7.21
CA SER A 20 4.69 -8.02 6.44
C SER A 20 3.63 -8.61 5.51
N ALA A 21 2.46 -8.96 6.06
CA ALA A 21 1.33 -9.51 5.33
C ALA A 21 0.87 -8.60 4.19
N PHE A 22 0.80 -7.28 4.43
CA PHE A 22 0.50 -6.30 3.39
C PHE A 22 1.51 -6.35 2.25
N GLY A 23 2.79 -6.55 2.56
CA GLY A 23 3.83 -6.70 1.54
C GLY A 23 3.68 -7.89 0.63
N GLU A 24 3.28 -9.03 1.20
CA GLU A 24 3.02 -10.26 0.45
C GLU A 24 1.77 -10.14 -0.42
N ALA A 25 0.78 -9.37 0.04
CA ALA A 25 -0.45 -9.11 -0.70
C ALA A 25 -0.27 -8.14 -1.87
N VAL A 26 0.75 -7.28 -1.87
CA VAL A 26 0.97 -6.28 -2.93
C VAL A 26 1.27 -6.99 -4.26
N PRO A 27 0.52 -6.72 -5.34
CA PRO A 27 0.73 -7.36 -6.63
C PRO A 27 2.12 -7.11 -7.23
N ALA A 28 2.58 -8.06 -8.03
CA ALA A 28 3.80 -7.88 -8.82
C ALA A 28 3.67 -6.67 -9.76
N GLY A 29 4.74 -5.87 -9.87
CA GLY A 29 4.76 -4.67 -10.72
C GLY A 29 4.32 -3.38 -10.01
N THR A 30 3.96 -3.43 -8.73
CA THR A 30 3.77 -2.26 -7.88
C THR A 30 4.45 -2.44 -6.52
N ASP A 31 4.37 -1.44 -5.65
CA ASP A 31 4.95 -1.46 -4.31
C ASP A 31 3.95 -0.96 -3.24
N ARG A 32 4.28 -1.22 -1.96
CA ARG A 32 3.47 -0.80 -0.81
C ARG A 32 3.15 0.70 -0.83
N SER A 33 4.09 1.53 -1.24
CA SER A 33 3.93 2.99 -1.25
C SER A 33 2.99 3.45 -2.35
N ASP A 34 2.99 2.81 -3.52
CA ASP A 34 2.05 3.10 -4.60
C ASP A 34 0.62 2.75 -4.21
N VAL A 35 0.40 1.56 -3.64
CA VAL A 35 -0.91 1.13 -3.15
C VAL A 35 -1.43 2.10 -2.08
N LEU A 36 -0.60 2.47 -1.10
CA LEU A 36 -0.97 3.44 -0.06
C LEU A 36 -1.27 4.82 -0.63
N ARG A 37 -0.47 5.33 -1.58
CA ARG A 37 -0.71 6.64 -2.21
C ARG A 37 -2.03 6.66 -2.97
N ARG A 38 -2.34 5.59 -3.73
CA ARG A 38 -3.63 5.44 -4.42
C ARG A 38 -4.79 5.38 -3.44
N PHE A 39 -4.66 4.58 -2.38
CA PHE A 39 -5.68 4.50 -1.33
C PHE A 39 -5.94 5.85 -0.66
N VAL A 40 -4.89 6.60 -0.30
CA VAL A 40 -5.02 7.94 0.30
C VAL A 40 -5.67 8.92 -0.69
N ALA A 41 -5.28 8.89 -1.97
CA ALA A 41 -5.88 9.75 -2.98
C ALA A 41 -7.37 9.46 -3.18
N TYR A 42 -7.75 8.17 -3.22
CA TYR A 42 -9.14 7.72 -3.27
C TYR A 42 -9.91 8.17 -2.02
N TYR A 43 -9.35 7.98 -0.82
CA TYR A 43 -9.97 8.36 0.44
C TYR A 43 -10.23 9.87 0.53
N CYS A 44 -9.33 10.68 -0.04
CA CYS A 44 -9.50 12.13 -0.16
C CYS A 44 -10.40 12.57 -1.34
N GLN A 45 -11.01 11.64 -2.08
CA GLN A 45 -11.85 11.92 -3.25
C GLN A 45 -11.15 12.80 -4.29
N ARG A 46 -9.86 12.57 -4.54
CA ARG A 46 -9.13 13.32 -5.57
C ARG A 46 -9.67 12.99 -6.97
N PRO A 47 -9.71 13.95 -7.91
CA PRO A 47 -10.15 13.68 -9.28
C PRO A 47 -9.34 12.54 -9.92
N GLY A 48 -10.04 11.55 -10.46
CA GLY A 48 -9.43 10.38 -11.11
C GLY A 48 -8.78 9.37 -10.17
N ALA A 49 -8.92 9.52 -8.84
CA ALA A 49 -8.43 8.52 -7.91
C ALA A 49 -9.40 7.35 -7.79
N GLU A 50 -8.88 6.13 -7.96
CA GLU A 50 -9.64 4.89 -7.88
C GLU A 50 -9.23 4.07 -6.66
N LEU A 51 -10.18 3.31 -6.10
CA LEU A 51 -9.90 2.38 -5.03
C LEU A 51 -8.95 1.29 -5.54
N PRO A 52 -7.80 1.06 -4.89
CA PRO A 52 -6.90 -0.02 -5.29
C PRO A 52 -7.61 -1.37 -5.27
N GLU A 53 -7.35 -2.20 -6.27
CA GLU A 53 -7.90 -3.54 -6.33
C GLU A 53 -7.40 -4.37 -5.15
N ARG A 54 -8.34 -5.03 -4.46
CA ARG A 54 -8.01 -5.96 -3.39
C ARG A 54 -7.59 -7.29 -4.02
N PRO A 55 -6.39 -7.81 -3.72
CA PRO A 55 -5.98 -9.11 -4.24
C PRO A 55 -6.89 -10.23 -3.70
N PRO A 56 -7.00 -11.37 -4.41
CA PRO A 56 -7.65 -12.56 -3.89
C PRO A 56 -7.06 -12.97 -2.52
N ALA A 57 -7.83 -13.73 -1.74
CA ALA A 57 -7.33 -14.24 -0.47
C ALA A 57 -6.08 -15.12 -0.70
N GLY A 58 -5.08 -14.94 0.16
CA GLY A 58 -3.81 -15.68 0.13
C GLY A 58 -3.30 -15.98 1.52
N ALA A 59 -2.04 -16.44 1.62
CA ALA A 59 -1.41 -16.81 2.91
C ALA A 59 -1.45 -15.67 3.94
N TRP A 60 -1.45 -14.41 3.48
CA TRP A 60 -1.55 -13.20 4.30
C TRP A 60 -2.95 -12.91 4.88
N SER A 61 -3.98 -13.66 4.49
CA SER A 61 -5.38 -13.35 4.85
C SER A 61 -5.83 -14.00 6.16
N THR A 62 -5.14 -15.06 6.61
CA THR A 62 -5.48 -15.80 7.83
C THR A 62 -4.40 -15.56 8.87
N ARG A 63 -4.76 -14.87 9.95
CA ARG A 63 -3.99 -14.93 11.19
C ARG A 63 -4.32 -16.26 11.84
N THR A 64 -3.36 -17.17 11.95
CA THR A 64 -3.50 -18.36 12.81
C THR A 64 -3.56 -17.85 14.24
N GLU A 65 -4.72 -18.03 14.89
CA GLU A 65 -4.91 -17.75 16.32
C GLU A 65 -4.06 -18.65 17.21
#